data_AF-A0A534VP53-F1
#
_entry.id   AF-A0A534VP53-F1
#
_cell.length_a   1.000
_cell.length_b   1.000
_cell.length_c   1.000
_cell.angle_alpha   90.00
_cell.angle_beta   90.00
_cell.angle_gamma   90.00
#
_symmetry.space_group_name_H-M   'P 1'
#
loop_
_entity.id
_entity.type
_entity.pdbx_description
1 polymer ?
#
loop_
_entity_poly.entity_id
_entity_poly.type
_entity_poly.pdbx_seq_one_letter_code
_entity_poly.pdbx_strand_id
1 'polypeptide(L)' 'MSYVTGLRCRECGGETPVAPLHVCETCFGPLEVVYDYAAIRRVLTHELIASRPRNL' A
#
# COMPACT_ATOMS: atom_id res chain seq x y z
N MET A 1 -1.31 -13.37 0.87
CA MET A 1 -0.28 -12.51 1.49
C MET A 1 -0.63 -11.07 1.11
N SER A 2 -0.81 -10.20 2.10
CA SER A 2 -0.98 -8.77 1.83
C SER A 2 0.41 -8.13 1.73
N TYR A 3 0.65 -7.31 0.70
CA TYR A 3 1.86 -6.46 0.62
C TYR A 3 1.70 -5.16 1.41
N VAL A 4 0.54 -4.94 2.04
CA VAL A 4 0.28 -3.76 2.86
C VAL A 4 0.97 -3.91 4.20
N THR A 5 1.81 -2.95 4.55
CA THR A 5 2.52 -2.90 5.84
C THR A 5 1.82 -2.03 6.88
N GLY A 6 1.01 -1.06 6.44
CA GLY A 6 0.30 -0.16 7.34
C GLY A 6 -0.35 1.02 6.61
N LEU A 7 -0.77 2.01 7.38
CA LEU A 7 -1.23 3.30 6.91
C LEU A 7 -0.26 4.37 7.38
N ARG A 8 -0.05 5.41 6.57
CA ARG A 8 0.78 6.57 6.92
C ARG A 8 0.06 7.86 6.60
N CYS A 9 0.05 8.79 7.54
CA CYS A 9 -0.50 10.12 7.29
C CYS A 9 0.37 10.89 6.31
N ARG A 10 -0.27 11.49 5.29
CA ARG A 10 0.42 12.31 4.30
C ARG A 10 1.01 13.60 4.87
N GLU A 11 0.37 14.16 5.90
CA GLU A 11 0.73 15.47 6.45
C GLU A 11 1.78 15.36 7.57
N CYS A 12 1.53 14.51 8.57
CA CYS A 12 2.42 14.40 9.73
C CYS A 12 3.36 13.18 9.68
N GLY A 13 3.14 12.25 8.74
CA GLY A 13 3.95 11.04 8.61
C GLY A 13 3.69 9.98 9.67
N GLY A 14 2.73 10.15 10.57
CA GLY A 14 2.38 9.16 11.59
C GLY A 14 1.91 7.84 10.97
N GLU A 15 2.36 6.73 11.55
CA GLU A 15 2.08 5.37 11.06
C GLU A 15 1.06 4.68 11.95
N THR A 16 0.10 3.98 11.34
CA THR A 16 -0.90 3.18 12.03
C THR A 16 -1.06 1.81 11.39
N PRO A 17 -1.48 0.78 12.16
CA PRO A 17 -1.82 -0.51 11.59
C PRO A 17 -2.94 -0.42 10.54
N VAL A 18 -3.03 -1.41 9.65
CA VAL A 18 -4.09 -1.49 8.65
C VAL A 18 -5.45 -1.58 9.35
N ALA A 19 -6.30 -0.60 9.09
CA ALA A 19 -7.64 -0.47 9.66
C ALA A 19 -8.54 0.27 8.67
N PRO A 20 -9.89 0.21 8.81
CA PRO A 20 -10.82 0.96 7.97
C PRO A 20 -10.86 2.45 8.36
N LEU A 21 -9.69 3.09 8.31
CA LEU A 21 -9.46 4.49 8.67
C LEU A 21 -9.01 5.27 7.44
N HIS A 22 -9.51 6.48 7.29
CA HIS A 22 -9.12 7.40 6.21
C HIS A 22 -8.51 8.72 6.74
N VAL A 23 -8.57 8.92 8.06
CA VAL A 23 -8.15 10.16 8.74
C VAL A 23 -7.19 9.82 9.87
N CYS A 24 -6.11 10.58 9.99
CA CYS A 24 -5.18 10.50 11.11
C CYS A 24 -5.81 11.06 12.39
N GLU A 25 -5.70 10.31 13.49
CA GLU A 25 -6.27 10.71 14.79
C GLU A 25 -5.58 11.93 15.41
N THR A 26 -4.35 12.24 14.99
CA THR A 26 -3.54 13.33 15.58
C THR A 26 -3.72 14.65 14.85
N CYS A 27 -3.63 14.65 13.52
CA CYS A 27 -3.64 15.88 12.70
C CYS A 27 -4.84 16.00 11.78
N PHE A 28 -5.75 15.02 11.77
CA PHE A 28 -6.91 14.96 10.88
C PHE A 28 -6.58 14.99 9.38
N GLY A 29 -5.33 14.73 9.02
CA GLY A 29 -4.88 14.61 7.64
C GLY A 29 -5.23 13.25 7.02
N PRO A 30 -5.20 13.14 5.68
CA PRO A 30 -5.48 11.90 4.98
C PRO A 30 -4.43 10.82 5.27
N LEU A 31 -4.88 9.57 5.40
CA LEU A 31 -4.03 8.39 5.49
C LEU A 31 -3.83 7.76 4.10
N GLU A 32 -2.61 7.32 3.82
CA GLU A 32 -2.26 6.56 2.62
C GLU A 32 -1.77 5.15 3.00
N VAL A 33 -1.96 4.20 2.08
CA VAL A 33 -1.55 2.81 2.29
C VAL A 33 -0.05 2.68 2.03
N VAL A 34 0.67 2.05 2.97
CA VAL A 34 2.09 1.74 2.83
C VAL A 34 2.24 0.30 2.36
N TYR A 35 3.09 0.11 1.34
CA TYR A 35 3.36 -1.20 0.74
C TYR A 35 4.81 -1.62 0.93
N ASP A 36 5.04 -2.93 1.11
CA ASP A 36 6.36 -3.54 1.01
C ASP A 36 6.76 -3.69 -0.46
N TYR A 37 7.34 -2.65 -1.02
CA TYR A 37 7.85 -2.65 -2.39
C TYR A 37 8.98 -3.66 -2.61
N ALA A 38 9.75 -4.01 -1.57
CA ALA A 38 10.81 -5.01 -1.69
C ALA A 38 10.22 -6.41 -1.91
N ALA A 39 9.16 -6.76 -1.18
CA ALA A 39 8.42 -7.99 -1.40
C ALA A 39 7.68 -7.99 -2.75
N ILE A 40 7.02 -6.88 -3.12
CA ILE A 40 6.34 -6.76 -4.42
C ILE A 40 7.32 -6.97 -5.58
N ARG A 41 8.50 -6.36 -5.52
CA ARG A 41 9.52 -6.46 -6.57
C ARG A 41 10.00 -7.90 -6.81
N ARG A 42 9.95 -8.77 -5.80
CA ARG A 42 10.37 -10.18 -5.92
C ARG A 42 9.37 -11.03 -6.72
N VAL A 43 8.12 -10.60 -6.80
CA VAL A 43 7.03 -11.37 -7.43
C VAL A 43 6.49 -10.72 -8.70
N LEU A 44 6.51 -9.38 -8.79
CA LEU A 44 5.92 -8.65 -9.90
C LEU A 44 6.97 -8.45 -10.99
N THR A 45 7.14 -9.46 -11.83
CA THR A 45 8.05 -9.41 -12.99
C THR A 45 7.31 -9.05 -14.27
N HIS A 46 8.08 -8.60 -15.27
CA HIS A 46 7.52 -8.28 -16.58
C HIS A 46 6.91 -9.52 -17.26
N GLU A 47 7.56 -10.68 -17.12
CA GLU A 47 7.10 -11.96 -17.68
C GLU A 47 5.77 -12.38 -17.06
N LEU A 48 5.62 -12.22 -15.73
CA LEU A 48 4.37 -12.51 -15.04
C LEU A 48 3.23 -11.58 -15.49
N ILE A 49 3.53 -10.30 -15.76
CA ILE A 49 2.54 -9.37 -16.29
C ILE A 49 2.16 -9.78 -17.72
N ALA A 50 3.13 -10.09 -18.56
CA ALA A 50 2.93 -10.48 -19.95
C ALA A 50 2.19 -11.82 -20.10
N SER A 51 2.30 -12.74 -19.14
CA SER A 51 1.58 -14.01 -19.16
C SER A 51 0.09 -13.90 -18.82
N ARG A 52 -0.39 -12.72 -18.39
CA ARG A 52 -1.79 -12.52 -18.04
C ARG A 52 -2.68 -12.51 -19.29
N PRO A 53 -3.92 -13.01 -19.22
CA PRO A 53 -4.88 -12.87 -20.30
C PRO A 53 -5.06 -11.40 -20.69
N ARG A 54 -5.18 -11.12 -21.99
CA ARG A 54 -5.59 -9.79 -22.46
C ARG A 54 -7.07 -9.60 -22.17
N ASN A 55 -7.37 -8.83 -21.15
CA ASN A 55 -8.72 -8.36 -20.79
C ASN A 55 -8.70 -6.85 -20.50
N LEU A 56 -9.89 -6.25 -20.49
CA LEU A 56 -10.15 -4.89 -20.02
C LEU A 56 -10.95 -4.98 -18.72
#